data_AF-A0A352QSY7-F1
#
_entry.id   AF-A0A352QSY7-F1
#
_cell.length_a   1.000
_cell.length_b   1.000
_cell.length_c   1.000
_cell.angle_alpha   90.00
_cell.angle_beta   90.00
_cell.angle_gamma   90.00
#
_symmetry.space_group_name_H-M   'P 1'
#
loop_
_entity.id
_entity.type
_entity.pdbx_description
1 polymer ?
#
loop_
_entity_poly.entity_id
_entity_poly.type
_entity_poly.pdbx_seq_one_letter_code
_entity_poly.pdbx_strand_id
1 'polypeptide(L)'
;MTFPIGFDGILSGLLCGLVFGFALERAGFASGCKLTAQLRFQDWAVFNVMFTAILVCAVGLYVLRLAGLVDMEQVYIPTTYLWATALGGVGVGAGMAIGGYCPGTSVVGFMSGRIDGLVFFIGIIAGTWLFAGAYDFLLPMLEALPGPEAQTLSELAGVPDWVVLVALTAVAAIVGWFTARPKATA
;
A
#
# COMPACT_ATOMS: atom_id res chain seq x y z
N MET A 1 1.36 -16.95 -9.91
CA MET A 1 1.61 -16.10 -11.10
C MET A 1 2.57 -16.85 -11.99
N THR A 2 2.03 -17.66 -12.90
CA THR A 2 2.85 -18.45 -13.83
C THR A 2 3.22 -17.55 -14.99
N PHE A 3 4.40 -16.94 -14.94
CA PHE A 3 4.88 -16.17 -16.07
C PHE A 3 5.41 -17.15 -17.14
N PRO A 4 5.22 -16.89 -18.45
CA PRO A 4 5.74 -17.74 -19.54
C PRO A 4 7.28 -17.78 -19.65
N ILE A 5 8.00 -17.31 -18.63
CA ILE A 5 9.45 -17.27 -18.46
C ILE A 5 9.97 -18.25 -17.39
N GLY A 6 9.12 -19.10 -16.81
CA GLY A 6 9.54 -20.21 -15.93
C GLY A 6 10.13 -19.78 -14.58
N PHE A 7 9.85 -18.55 -14.13
CA PHE A 7 10.27 -18.02 -12.83
C PHE A 7 9.21 -18.29 -11.73
N ASP A 8 8.65 -19.50 -11.72
CA ASP A 8 7.45 -19.83 -10.94
C ASP A 8 7.78 -20.25 -9.49
N GLY A 9 8.53 -19.40 -8.76
CA GLY A 9 8.91 -19.73 -7.38
C GLY A 9 9.54 -18.59 -6.59
N ILE A 10 10.19 -18.97 -5.48
CA ILE A 10 10.85 -18.10 -4.48
C ILE A 10 11.79 -17.06 -5.13
N LEU A 11 12.42 -17.41 -6.25
CA LEU A 11 13.35 -16.54 -6.96
C LEU A 11 12.67 -15.28 -7.54
N SER A 12 11.44 -15.41 -8.07
CA SER A 12 10.68 -14.24 -8.55
C SER A 12 10.33 -13.29 -7.42
N GLY A 13 9.89 -13.84 -6.28
CA GLY A 13 9.61 -13.06 -5.07
C GLY A 13 10.84 -12.33 -4.55
N LEU A 14 12.00 -13.00 -4.55
CA LEU A 14 13.27 -12.40 -4.14
C LEU A 14 13.71 -11.27 -5.08
N LEU A 15 13.61 -11.46 -6.40
CA LEU A 15 13.93 -10.45 -7.39
C LEU A 15 12.98 -9.24 -7.29
N CYS A 16 11.67 -9.48 -7.21
CA CYS A 16 10.68 -8.42 -7.02
C CYS A 16 10.91 -7.65 -5.72
N GLY A 17 11.19 -8.35 -4.62
CA GLY A 17 11.50 -7.75 -3.33
C GLY A 17 12.78 -6.90 -3.38
N LEU A 18 13.82 -7.37 -4.06
CA LEU A 18 15.07 -6.63 -4.24
C LEU A 18 14.87 -5.36 -5.07
N VAL A 19 14.15 -5.45 -6.20
CA VAL A 19 13.84 -4.28 -7.04
C VAL A 19 12.97 -3.29 -6.29
N PHE A 20 11.97 -3.76 -5.56
CA PHE A 20 11.09 -2.92 -4.75
C PHE A 20 11.84 -2.23 -3.61
N GLY A 21 12.67 -2.97 -2.86
CA GLY A 21 13.50 -2.41 -1.79
C GLY A 21 14.51 -1.39 -2.31
N PHE A 22 15.14 -1.66 -3.45
CA PHE A 22 16.04 -0.72 -4.12
C PHE A 22 15.32 0.57 -4.53
N ALA A 23 14.11 0.46 -5.09
CA ALA A 23 13.30 1.62 -5.45
C ALA A 23 12.92 2.47 -4.23
N LEU A 24 12.54 1.84 -3.10
CA LEU A 24 12.22 2.53 -1.85
C LEU A 24 13.43 3.25 -1.24
N GLU A 25 14.61 2.61 -1.27
CA GLU A 25 15.84 3.22 -0.78
C GLU A 25 16.25 4.42 -1.64
N ARG A 26 16.18 4.27 -2.97
CA ARG A 26 16.44 5.36 -3.93
C ARG A 26 15.45 6.52 -3.80
N ALA A 27 14.21 6.26 -3.43
CA ALA A 27 13.22 7.30 -3.12
C ALA A 27 13.49 8.00 -1.77
N GLY A 28 14.37 7.44 -0.94
CA GLY A 28 14.70 7.95 0.40
C GLY A 28 13.61 7.70 1.43
N PHE A 29 12.71 6.73 1.17
CA PHE A 29 11.62 6.37 2.09
C PHE A 29 12.10 5.52 3.28
N ALA A 30 13.36 5.11 3.30
CA ALA A 30 14.02 4.56 4.48
C ALA A 30 14.25 5.60 5.59
N SER A 31 13.94 6.87 5.37
CA SER A 31 14.00 7.89 6.41
C SER A 31 12.65 8.11 7.09
N GLY A 32 12.58 7.79 8.38
CA GLY A 32 11.38 8.06 9.17
C GLY A 32 11.01 9.54 9.29
N CYS A 33 11.99 10.46 9.19
CA CYS A 33 11.72 11.90 9.15
C CYS A 33 10.89 12.32 7.93
N LYS A 34 11.14 11.73 6.75
CA LYS A 34 10.34 12.03 5.55
C LYS A 34 8.92 11.48 5.66
N LEU A 35 8.76 10.30 6.27
CA LEU A 35 7.46 9.67 6.42
C LEU A 35 6.59 10.37 7.50
N THR A 36 7.21 10.75 8.63
CA THR A 36 6.52 11.56 9.65
C THR A 36 6.20 12.97 9.15
N ALA A 37 7.04 13.57 8.29
CA ALA A 37 6.75 14.85 7.66
C ALA A 37 5.48 14.81 6.78
N GLN A 38 5.17 13.67 6.15
CA GLN A 38 3.89 13.48 5.45
C GLN A 38 2.70 13.53 6.41
N LEU A 39 2.79 12.82 7.53
CA LEU A 39 1.71 12.77 8.54
C LEU A 39 1.53 14.12 9.27
N ARG A 40 2.56 14.97 9.26
CA ARG A 40 2.51 16.36 9.74
C ARG A 40 2.11 17.37 8.65
N PHE A 41 1.73 16.89 7.46
CA PHE A 41 1.37 17.73 6.29
C PHE A 41 2.47 18.69 5.83
N GLN A 42 3.73 18.40 6.16
CA GLN A 42 4.88 19.22 5.80
C GLN A 42 5.48 18.83 4.45
N ASP A 43 5.44 17.55 4.09
CA ASP A 43 5.97 17.04 2.82
C ASP A 43 4.95 16.10 2.15
N TRP A 44 4.55 16.45 0.92
CA TRP A 44 3.58 15.70 0.12
C TRP A 44 4.23 14.73 -0.88
N ALA A 45 5.56 14.64 -0.90
CA ALA A 45 6.30 13.83 -1.86
C ALA A 45 5.93 12.35 -1.76
N VAL A 46 5.86 11.79 -0.54
CA VAL A 46 5.51 10.37 -0.33
C VAL A 46 4.10 10.09 -0.85
N PHE A 47 3.14 10.97 -0.58
CA PHE A 47 1.74 10.79 -0.99
C PHE A 47 1.62 10.77 -2.51
N ASN A 48 2.28 11.71 -3.20
CA ASN A 48 2.29 11.77 -4.65
C ASN A 48 2.93 10.53 -5.28
N VAL A 49 4.07 10.07 -4.75
CA VAL A 49 4.77 8.89 -5.29
C VAL A 49 3.95 7.62 -5.08
N MET A 50 3.36 7.43 -3.89
CA MET A 50 2.52 6.26 -3.63
C MET A 50 1.24 6.27 -4.48
N PHE A 51 0.57 7.42 -4.62
CA PHE A 51 -0.65 7.52 -5.41
C PHE A 51 -0.39 7.27 -6.91
N THR A 52 0.70 7.83 -7.45
CA THR A 52 1.10 7.56 -8.84
C THR A 52 1.51 6.10 -9.05
N ALA A 53 2.19 5.47 -8.09
CA ALA A 53 2.53 4.05 -8.15
C ALA A 53 1.26 3.17 -8.19
N ILE A 54 0.25 3.48 -7.36
CA ILE A 54 -1.05 2.80 -7.38
C ILE A 54 -1.71 2.91 -8.76
N LEU A 55 -1.71 4.10 -9.37
CA LEU A 55 -2.27 4.29 -10.70
C LEU A 55 -1.53 3.53 -11.79
N VAL A 56 -0.19 3.57 -11.78
CA VAL A 56 0.63 2.82 -12.73
C VAL A 56 0.34 1.33 -12.61
N CYS A 57 0.21 0.81 -11.39
CA CYS A 57 -0.17 -0.57 -11.13
C CYS A 57 -1.59 -0.88 -11.65
N ALA A 58 -2.57 -0.03 -11.35
CA ALA A 58 -3.96 -0.23 -11.77
C ALA A 58 -4.13 -0.21 -13.30
N VAL A 59 -3.51 0.75 -13.97
CA VAL A 59 -3.49 0.83 -15.45
C VAL A 59 -2.72 -0.36 -16.03
N GLY A 60 -1.57 -0.72 -15.45
CA GLY A 60 -0.79 -1.88 -15.84
C GLY A 60 -1.61 -3.17 -15.78
N LEU A 61 -2.25 -3.45 -14.65
CA LEU A 61 -3.12 -4.62 -14.47
C LEU A 61 -4.28 -4.63 -15.48
N TYR A 62 -4.89 -3.47 -15.76
CA TYR A 62 -5.95 -3.38 -16.77
C TYR A 62 -5.45 -3.71 -18.18
N VAL A 63 -4.27 -3.23 -18.58
CA VAL A 63 -3.66 -3.55 -19.87
C VAL A 63 -3.29 -5.03 -19.94
N LEU A 64 -2.72 -5.60 -18.87
CA LEU A 64 -2.39 -7.02 -18.81
C LEU A 64 -3.64 -7.92 -18.88
N ARG A 65 -4.76 -7.47 -18.31
CA ARG A 65 -6.07 -8.11 -18.46
C ARG A 65 -6.52 -8.13 -19.92
N LEU A 66 -6.45 -6.99 -20.61
CA LEU A 66 -6.83 -6.88 -22.03
C LEU A 66 -5.95 -7.72 -22.94
N ALA A 67 -4.67 -7.87 -22.59
CA ALA A 67 -3.72 -8.71 -23.30
C ALA A 67 -3.88 -10.22 -23.00
N GLY A 68 -4.80 -10.61 -22.10
CA GLY A 68 -5.05 -12.01 -21.73
C GLY A 68 -3.89 -12.66 -20.96
N LEU A 69 -2.98 -11.86 -20.39
CA LEU A 69 -1.80 -12.33 -19.65
C LEU A 69 -2.08 -12.55 -18.16
N VAL A 70 -3.15 -11.95 -17.63
CA VAL A 70 -3.54 -12.04 -16.22
C VAL A 70 -5.02 -12.39 -16.14
N ASP A 71 -5.30 -13.57 -15.59
CA ASP A 71 -6.65 -13.95 -15.21
C ASP A 71 -7.04 -13.25 -13.91
N MET A 72 -8.15 -12.51 -13.97
CA MET A 72 -8.70 -11.81 -12.80
C MET A 72 -9.16 -12.79 -11.71
N GLU A 73 -9.40 -14.06 -12.03
CA GLU A 73 -9.66 -15.12 -11.05
C GLU A 73 -8.45 -15.43 -10.16
N GLN A 74 -7.23 -15.14 -10.62
CA GLN A 74 -6.00 -15.30 -9.81
C GLN A 74 -5.72 -14.09 -8.91
N VAL A 75 -6.46 -13.00 -9.09
CA VAL A 75 -6.33 -11.80 -8.26
C VAL A 75 -7.26 -11.94 -7.07
N TYR A 76 -6.68 -12.19 -5.89
CA TYR A 76 -7.45 -12.24 -4.66
C TYR A 76 -7.90 -10.84 -4.25
N ILE A 77 -9.21 -10.60 -4.31
CA ILE A 77 -9.83 -9.37 -3.83
C ILE A 77 -10.36 -9.64 -2.42
N PRO A 78 -9.79 -9.00 -1.38
CA PRO A 78 -10.23 -9.23 -0.02
C PRO A 78 -11.64 -8.67 0.18
N THR A 79 -12.48 -9.44 0.88
CA THR A 79 -13.79 -8.94 1.33
C THR A 79 -13.58 -7.79 2.32
N THR A 80 -14.35 -6.71 2.13
CA THR A 80 -14.25 -5.55 3.01
C THR A 80 -15.12 -5.77 4.24
N TYR A 81 -14.50 -5.91 5.41
CA TYR A 81 -15.20 -5.84 6.69
C TYR A 81 -15.02 -4.45 7.26
N LEU A 82 -16.09 -3.66 7.34
CA LEU A 82 -15.99 -2.24 7.66
C LEU A 82 -15.33 -2.02 9.03
N TRP A 83 -15.66 -2.83 10.03
CA TRP A 83 -15.01 -2.70 11.34
C TRP A 83 -13.55 -3.14 11.35
N ALA A 84 -13.23 -4.23 10.68
CA ALA A 84 -11.85 -4.71 10.57
C ALA A 84 -10.96 -3.68 9.85
N THR A 85 -11.45 -3.14 8.73
CA THR A 85 -10.72 -2.15 7.94
C THR A 85 -10.57 -0.83 8.69
N ALA A 86 -11.61 -0.36 9.38
CA ALA A 86 -11.54 0.88 10.15
C ALA A 86 -10.58 0.77 11.34
N LEU A 87 -10.73 -0.26 12.18
CA LEU A 87 -9.88 -0.46 13.35
C LEU A 87 -8.44 -0.78 12.97
N GLY A 88 -8.25 -1.63 11.96
CA GLY A 88 -6.93 -1.93 11.42
C GLY A 88 -6.27 -0.69 10.81
N GLY A 89 -7.01 0.09 10.03
CA GLY A 89 -6.53 1.33 9.41
C GLY A 89 -6.12 2.38 10.45
N VAL A 90 -6.93 2.58 11.49
CA VAL A 90 -6.60 3.50 12.59
C VAL A 90 -5.40 2.99 13.39
N GLY A 91 -5.34 1.69 13.71
CA GLY A 91 -4.23 1.10 14.46
C GLY A 91 -2.89 1.19 13.71
N VAL A 92 -2.88 0.79 12.44
CA VAL A 92 -1.70 0.89 11.57
C VAL A 92 -1.32 2.36 11.35
N GLY A 93 -2.30 3.23 11.11
CA GLY A 93 -2.08 4.67 10.93
C GLY A 93 -1.47 5.34 12.17
N ALA A 94 -1.98 5.03 13.37
CA ALA A 94 -1.44 5.51 14.63
C ALA A 94 0.00 4.99 14.86
N GLY A 95 0.23 3.70 14.56
CA GLY A 95 1.56 3.10 14.59
C GLY A 95 2.55 3.80 13.66
N MET A 96 2.13 4.09 12.42
CA MET A 96 2.94 4.86 11.45
C MET A 96 3.20 6.30 11.92
N ALA A 97 2.23 6.94 12.58
CA ALA A 97 2.38 8.29 13.12
C ALA A 97 3.40 8.36 14.26
N ILE A 98 3.41 7.37 15.14
CA ILE A 98 4.34 7.31 16.28
C ILE A 98 5.71 6.81 15.84
N GLY A 99 5.75 5.70 15.10
CA GLY A 99 6.99 5.02 14.73
C GLY A 99 7.69 5.60 13.50
N GLY A 100 6.98 6.38 12.68
CA GLY A 100 7.58 7.03 11.52
C GLY A 100 7.99 6.10 10.38
N TYR A 101 7.57 4.84 10.40
CA TYR A 101 7.79 3.87 9.33
C TYR A 101 6.48 3.19 8.96
N CYS A 102 6.35 2.78 7.69
CA CYS A 102 5.34 1.83 7.24
C CYS A 102 5.97 0.42 7.16
N PRO A 103 5.17 -0.66 7.12
CA PRO A 103 5.69 -2.03 7.21
C PRO A 103 6.70 -2.40 6.12
N GLY A 104 6.60 -1.82 4.92
CA GLY A 104 7.60 -2.03 3.86
C GLY A 104 8.87 -1.21 4.08
N THR A 105 8.73 0.07 4.46
CA THR A 105 9.88 0.96 4.66
C THR A 105 10.71 0.63 5.91
N SER A 106 10.14 -0.03 6.91
CA SER A 106 10.87 -0.44 8.11
C SER A 106 11.90 -1.52 7.82
N VAL A 107 11.58 -2.46 6.92
CA VAL A 107 12.51 -3.48 6.44
C VAL A 107 13.67 -2.84 5.68
N VAL A 108 13.37 -1.91 4.77
CA VAL A 108 14.38 -1.17 4.01
C VAL A 108 15.24 -0.29 4.93
N GLY A 109 14.63 0.37 5.92
CA GLY A 109 15.31 1.18 6.93
C GLY A 109 16.25 0.35 7.80
N PHE A 110 15.82 -0.84 8.23
CA PHE A 110 16.66 -1.79 8.96
C PHE A 110 17.87 -2.23 8.12
N MET A 111 17.65 -2.64 6.87
CA MET A 111 18.74 -3.08 5.97
C MET A 111 19.71 -1.95 5.62
N SER A 112 19.25 -0.70 5.65
CA SER A 112 20.07 0.50 5.46
C SER A 112 20.84 0.93 6.72
N GLY A 113 20.78 0.13 7.79
CA GLY A 113 21.55 0.35 9.02
C GLY A 113 20.90 1.31 10.01
N ARG A 114 19.61 1.64 9.85
CA ARG A 114 18.89 2.52 10.80
C ARG A 114 18.30 1.71 11.95
N ILE A 115 18.74 2.02 13.17
CA ILE A 115 18.25 1.38 14.40
C ILE A 115 16.75 1.65 14.60
N ASP A 116 16.27 2.84 14.25
CA ASP A 116 14.85 3.20 14.36
C ASP A 116 13.95 2.26 13.54
N GLY A 117 14.42 1.86 12.34
CA GLY A 117 13.72 0.91 11.48
C GLY A 117 13.66 -0.49 12.08
N LEU A 118 14.73 -0.92 12.76
CA LEU A 118 14.77 -2.21 13.46
C LEU A 118 13.79 -2.28 14.62
N VAL A 119 13.73 -1.24 15.46
CA VAL A 119 12.81 -1.18 16.60
C VAL A 119 11.36 -1.26 16.12
N PHE A 120 11.04 -0.52 15.06
CA PHE A 120 9.70 -0.58 14.46
C PHE A 120 9.39 -1.94 13.84
N PHE A 121 10.37 -2.56 13.17
CA PHE A 121 10.22 -3.89 12.57
C PHE A 121 9.93 -4.97 13.62
N ILE A 122 10.65 -4.95 14.74
CA ILE A 122 10.38 -5.85 15.88
C ILE A 122 8.99 -5.57 16.46
N GLY A 123 8.62 -4.29 16.60
CA GLY A 123 7.29 -3.88 17.05
C GLY A 123 6.16 -4.41 16.17
N ILE A 124 6.34 -4.41 14.84
CA ILE A 124 5.38 -5.02 13.91
C ILE A 124 5.27 -6.52 14.17
N ILE A 125 6.39 -7.24 14.24
CA ILE A 125 6.37 -8.70 14.46
C ILE A 125 5.63 -9.04 15.76
N ALA A 126 5.96 -8.35 16.85
CA ALA A 126 5.31 -8.54 18.14
C ALA A 126 3.81 -8.18 18.09
N GLY A 127 3.45 -7.08 17.43
CA GLY A 127 2.07 -6.64 17.27
C GLY A 127 1.24 -7.62 16.43
N THR A 128 1.77 -8.13 15.33
CA THR A 128 1.12 -9.15 14.50
C THR A 128 0.95 -10.46 15.26
N TRP A 129 1.94 -10.87 16.05
CA TRP A 129 1.85 -12.07 16.86
C TRP A 129 0.79 -11.96 17.97
N LEU A 130 0.75 -10.81 18.65
CA LEU A 130 -0.28 -10.53 19.65
C LEU A 130 -1.69 -10.48 19.04
N PHE A 131 -1.82 -9.83 17.87
CA PHE A 131 -3.08 -9.78 17.15
C PHE A 131 -3.55 -11.17 16.70
N ALA A 132 -2.62 -12.01 16.21
CA ALA A 132 -2.94 -13.38 15.82
C ALA A 132 -3.46 -14.22 17.01
N GLY A 133 -2.88 -14.05 18.21
CA GLY A 133 -3.37 -14.72 19.42
C GLY A 133 -4.71 -14.21 19.93
N ALA A 134 -5.04 -12.93 19.68
CA ALA A 134 -6.31 -12.33 20.06
C ALA A 134 -7.39 -12.45 18.97
N TYR A 135 -7.03 -12.93 17.77
CA TYR A 135 -7.89 -12.92 16.59
C TYR A 135 -9.23 -13.62 16.81
N ASP A 136 -9.21 -14.80 17.45
CA ASP A 136 -10.42 -15.57 17.77
C ASP A 136 -11.41 -14.83 18.68
N PHE A 137 -10.88 -13.96 19.54
CA PHE A 137 -11.69 -13.11 20.42
C PHE A 137 -12.23 -11.87 19.71
N LEU A 138 -11.48 -11.31 18.76
CA LEU A 138 -11.90 -10.13 17.99
C LEU A 138 -12.82 -10.46 16.81
N LEU A 139 -12.77 -11.69 16.28
CA LEU A 139 -13.60 -12.21 15.18
C LEU A 139 -15.08 -11.78 15.26
N PRO A 140 -15.81 -12.01 16.37
CA PRO A 140 -17.23 -11.64 16.46
C PRO A 140 -17.47 -10.12 16.36
N MET A 141 -16.48 -9.30 16.75
CA MET A 141 -16.56 -7.85 16.63
C MET A 141 -16.18 -7.36 15.23
N LEU A 142 -15.22 -8.04 14.59
CA LEU A 142 -14.74 -7.74 13.24
C LEU A 142 -15.80 -8.05 12.16
N GLU A 143 -16.55 -9.14 12.34
CA GLU A 143 -17.62 -9.57 11.43
C GLU A 143 -18.98 -8.92 11.71
N ALA A 144 -19.10 -8.14 12.80
CA ALA A 144 -20.36 -7.53 13.22
C ALA A 144 -20.98 -6.57 12.18
N LEU A 145 -20.18 -6.08 11.22
CA LEU A 145 -20.66 -5.28 10.11
C LEU A 145 -20.00 -5.73 8.80
N PRO A 146 -20.59 -6.70 8.07
CA PRO A 146 -20.10 -7.08 6.76
C PRO A 146 -20.20 -5.87 5.83
N GLY A 147 -19.14 -5.59 5.08
CA GLY A 147 -19.16 -4.53 4.08
C GLY A 147 -19.97 -4.93 2.84
N PRO A 148 -20.10 -4.02 1.86
CA PRO A 148 -20.83 -4.28 0.63
C PRO A 148 -20.29 -5.52 -0.11
N GLU A 149 -21.18 -6.30 -0.72
CA GLU A 149 -20.78 -7.48 -1.53
C GLU A 149 -20.00 -7.09 -2.81
N ALA A 150 -20.06 -5.82 -3.21
CA ALA A 150 -19.26 -5.29 -4.31
C ALA A 150 -17.79 -5.15 -3.88
N GLN A 151 -16.91 -5.94 -4.50
CA GLN A 151 -15.52 -6.08 -4.06
C GLN A 151 -14.60 -5.08 -4.77
N THR A 152 -15.04 -4.47 -5.86
CA THR A 152 -14.27 -3.48 -6.62
C THR A 152 -15.00 -2.13 -6.72
N LEU A 153 -14.21 -1.05 -6.88
CA LEU A 153 -14.75 0.30 -7.09
C LEU A 153 -15.67 0.38 -8.32
N SER A 154 -15.41 -0.41 -9.36
CA SER A 154 -16.23 -0.49 -10.56
C SER A 154 -17.55 -1.20 -10.33
N GLU A 155 -17.56 -2.29 -9.55
CA GLU A 155 -18.79 -2.98 -9.14
C GLU A 155 -19.65 -2.13 -8.18
N LEU A 156 -19.02 -1.42 -7.25
CA LEU A 156 -19.73 -0.57 -6.29
C LEU A 156 -20.33 0.68 -6.97
N ALA A 157 -19.63 1.24 -7.96
CA ALA A 157 -20.10 2.37 -8.73
C ALA A 157 -21.06 1.97 -9.87
N GLY A 158 -21.09 0.69 -10.29
CA GLY A 158 -21.81 0.22 -11.48
C GLY A 158 -21.25 0.79 -12.79
N VAL A 159 -19.97 1.16 -12.80
CA VAL A 159 -19.30 1.89 -13.88
C VAL A 159 -18.17 1.03 -14.45
N PRO A 160 -17.93 1.02 -15.77
CA PRO A 160 -16.86 0.21 -16.36
C PRO A 160 -15.47 0.63 -15.87
N ASP A 161 -14.58 -0.34 -15.70
CA ASP A 161 -13.23 -0.19 -15.12
C ASP A 161 -12.42 0.96 -15.75
N TRP A 162 -12.55 1.18 -17.06
CA TRP A 162 -11.83 2.23 -17.76
C TRP A 162 -12.22 3.64 -17.29
N VAL A 163 -13.48 3.88 -16.92
CA VAL A 163 -13.94 5.18 -16.40
C VAL A 163 -13.39 5.40 -15.00
N VAL A 164 -13.35 4.36 -14.16
CA VAL A 164 -12.75 4.45 -12.81
C VAL A 164 -11.27 4.78 -12.91
N LEU A 165 -10.54 4.14 -13.83
CA LEU A 165 -9.13 4.42 -14.08
C LEU A 165 -8.91 5.85 -14.61
N VAL A 166 -9.75 6.33 -15.54
CA VAL A 166 -9.69 7.71 -16.04
C VAL A 166 -9.99 8.72 -14.93
N ALA A 167 -10.99 8.45 -14.09
CA ALA A 167 -11.32 9.31 -12.96
C ALA A 167 -10.19 9.37 -11.93
N LEU A 168 -9.61 8.22 -11.55
CA LEU A 168 -8.51 8.15 -10.59
C LEU A 168 -7.23 8.82 -11.14
N THR A 169 -6.92 8.64 -12.43
CA THR A 169 -5.80 9.31 -13.09
C THR A 169 -6.01 10.82 -13.19
N ALA A 170 -7.23 11.28 -13.48
CA ALA A 170 -7.57 12.70 -13.46
C ALA A 170 -7.41 13.30 -12.05
N VAL A 171 -7.87 12.60 -11.00
CA VAL A 171 -7.68 13.03 -9.61
C VAL A 171 -6.19 13.12 -9.25
N ALA A 172 -5.37 12.14 -9.64
CA ALA A 172 -3.92 12.24 -9.40
C ALA A 172 -3.26 13.38 -10.16
N ALA A 173 -3.66 13.63 -11.41
CA ALA A 173 -3.11 14.73 -12.20
C ALA A 173 -3.47 16.08 -11.55
N ILE A 174 -4.71 16.22 -11.06
CA ILE A 174 -5.17 17.41 -10.34
C ILE A 174 -4.40 17.58 -9.03
N VAL A 175 -4.36 16.54 -8.19
CA VAL A 175 -3.68 16.60 -6.88
C VAL A 175 -2.18 16.82 -7.07
N GLY A 176 -1.56 16.10 -8.00
CA GLY A 176 -0.16 16.28 -8.39
C GLY A 176 0.14 17.69 -8.89
N TRP A 177 -0.77 18.32 -9.63
CA TRP A 177 -0.60 19.71 -10.06
C TRP A 177 -0.70 20.70 -8.89
N PHE A 178 -1.59 20.46 -7.93
CA PHE A 178 -1.69 21.29 -6.73
C PHE A 178 -0.51 21.14 -5.79
N THR A 179 0.02 19.92 -5.63
CA THR A 179 1.11 19.61 -4.69
C THR A 179 2.51 19.79 -5.32
N ALA A 180 2.62 19.81 -6.65
CA ALA A 180 3.86 20.15 -7.37
C ALA A 180 4.12 21.66 -7.45
N ARG A 181 3.19 22.51 -6.97
CA ARG A 181 3.47 23.94 -6.83
C ARG A 181 4.66 24.10 -5.87
N PRO A 182 5.78 24.70 -6.31
CA PRO A 182 6.92 24.89 -5.44
C PRO A 182 6.46 25.70 -4.23
N LYS A 183 6.72 25.19 -3.02
CA LYS A 183 6.75 26.05 -1.85
C LYS A 183 7.79 27.11 -2.18
N ALA A 184 7.32 28.34 -2.42
CA ALA A 184 8.19 29.50 -2.56
C ALA A 184 9.16 29.48 -1.38
N THR A 185 10.45 29.41 -1.69
CA THR A 185 11.53 29.58 -0.73
C THR A 185 11.31 30.90 -0.01
N ALA A 186 11.02 30.84 1.28
CA ALA A 186 11.10 31.95 2.21
C ALA A 186 12.25 31.66 3.17
#